data_AF-A0A4P6XI73-F1
#
_entry.id   AF-A0A4P6XI73-F1
#
_cell.length_a   1.000
_cell.length_b   1.000
_cell.length_c   1.000
_cell.angle_alpha   90.00
_cell.angle_beta   90.00
_cell.angle_gamma   90.00
#
_symmetry.space_group_name_H-M   'P 1'
#
loop_
_entity.id
_entity.type
_entity.pdbx_description
1 polymer ?
#
loop_
_entity_poly.entity_id
_entity_poly.type
_entity_poly.pdbx_seq_one_letter_code
_entity_poly.pdbx_strand_id
1 'polypeptide(L)'
;MDFKQPVQGQNTSMPPSPALYGQPPPPPSYPPMVLQEFVIANGITDRNLKAFPSETSMRMYKEYNKLSKHHLDFPRAKSNQNASIGLPLVISKRCLSIGLGDTSYLRFFECVPAPEARDRLYDKVDNRHIGEVLRRKFIGYTRYRLQLKGVETVVFAHLRLPIVDLRINDERFRFVKAISPVLNPDRFLYDLYLLAPDQVSLVDNMDSSRKVHKSNLLLGGLLHNIFPIRWCPRDRSKYISPHKCGSFDYYRSWEMFTRTKKCSVFSMYTYAVGNVDATAAVEFRSLILVAVSLILQSIEDDLHLARTARRNSNTTTNNVH
;
A
#
# COMPACT_ATOMS: atom_id res chain seq x y z
N MET A 1 4.28 16.32 92.80
CA MET A 1 3.24 15.29 92.98
C MET A 1 3.29 14.41 91.75
N ASP A 2 3.93 13.26 91.89
CA ASP A 2 3.99 12.20 90.90
C ASP A 2 2.67 11.43 90.89
N PHE A 3 2.08 11.23 89.72
CA PHE A 3 1.07 10.21 89.51
C PHE A 3 1.41 9.35 88.28
N LYS A 4 1.73 8.09 88.60
CA LYS A 4 1.95 6.96 87.70
C LYS A 4 0.77 6.76 86.74
N GLN A 5 1.06 6.58 85.46
CA GLN A 5 0.14 5.95 84.50
C GLN A 5 0.27 4.41 84.57
N PRO A 6 -0.82 3.63 84.50
CA PRO A 6 -0.75 2.20 84.34
C PRO A 6 -0.88 1.75 82.87
N VAL A 7 0.19 1.09 82.42
CA VAL A 7 0.32 -0.18 81.67
C VAL A 7 -0.71 -0.55 80.58
N GLN A 8 -0.11 -0.79 79.41
CA GLN A 8 -0.61 -1.36 78.15
C GLN A 8 -1.23 -2.76 78.28
N GLY A 9 -2.37 -2.97 77.62
CA GLY A 9 -2.84 -4.29 77.20
C GLY A 9 -2.38 -4.60 75.77
N GLN A 10 -1.61 -5.68 75.60
CA GLN A 10 -1.20 -6.22 74.31
C GLN A 10 -2.37 -6.94 73.63
N ASN A 11 -2.84 -6.42 72.48
CA ASN A 11 -3.72 -7.16 71.57
C ASN A 11 -2.86 -7.88 70.53
N THR A 12 -2.86 -9.20 70.58
CA THR A 12 -2.28 -10.11 69.58
C THR A 12 -3.22 -10.19 68.36
N SER A 13 -3.00 -9.35 67.36
CA SER A 13 -3.64 -9.49 66.05
C SER A 13 -2.92 -10.56 65.22
N MET A 14 -3.66 -11.62 64.82
CA MET A 14 -3.17 -12.63 63.88
C MET A 14 -2.78 -12.01 62.53
N PRO A 15 -1.76 -12.55 61.83
CA PRO A 15 -1.36 -12.07 60.52
C PRO A 15 -2.47 -12.34 59.47
N PRO A 16 -2.70 -11.41 58.53
CA PRO A 16 -3.66 -11.59 57.46
C PRO A 16 -3.25 -12.76 56.56
N SER A 17 -4.23 -13.60 56.20
CA SER A 17 -4.05 -14.70 55.26
C SER A 17 -3.51 -14.16 53.92
N PRO A 18 -2.54 -14.85 53.29
CA PRO A 18 -1.99 -14.43 52.00
C PRO A 18 -3.09 -14.46 50.94
N ALA A 19 -3.27 -13.33 50.26
CA ALA A 19 -4.18 -13.20 49.13
C ALA A 19 -3.80 -14.24 48.06
N LEU A 20 -4.74 -15.11 47.72
CA LEU A 20 -4.65 -15.99 46.56
C LEU A 20 -4.39 -15.11 45.33
N TYR A 21 -3.24 -15.30 44.70
CA TYR A 21 -2.91 -14.72 43.39
C TYR A 21 -4.00 -15.14 42.40
N GLY A 22 -4.94 -14.23 42.14
CA GLY A 22 -5.92 -14.38 41.08
C GLY A 22 -5.19 -14.57 39.76
N GLN A 23 -5.64 -15.54 38.97
CA GLN A 23 -5.09 -15.77 37.63
C GLN A 23 -5.09 -14.45 36.84
N PRO A 24 -4.02 -14.15 36.09
CA PRO A 24 -4.01 -12.98 35.23
C PRO A 24 -5.22 -13.06 34.28
N PRO A 25 -5.89 -11.92 34.03
CA PRO A 25 -7.02 -11.91 33.11
C PRO A 25 -6.58 -12.50 31.76
N PRO A 26 -7.43 -13.29 31.10
CA PRO A 26 -7.10 -13.83 29.79
C PRO A 26 -6.76 -12.67 28.85
N PRO A 27 -5.76 -12.84 27.97
CA PRO A 27 -5.41 -11.79 27.02
C PRO A 27 -6.64 -11.43 26.18
N PRO A 28 -6.80 -10.15 25.79
CA PRO A 28 -7.92 -9.72 24.99
C PRO A 28 -8.01 -10.56 23.70
N SER A 29 -9.20 -11.10 23.44
CA SER A 29 -9.48 -11.84 22.21
C SER A 29 -9.54 -10.85 21.05
N TYR A 30 -8.50 -10.83 20.22
CA TYR A 30 -8.51 -10.04 18.99
C TYR A 30 -9.32 -10.78 17.93
N PRO A 31 -10.15 -10.09 17.13
CA PRO A 31 -10.81 -10.72 16.00
C PRO A 31 -9.76 -11.34 15.05
N PRO A 32 -10.02 -12.51 14.47
CA PRO A 32 -9.07 -13.14 13.56
C PRO A 32 -8.88 -12.24 12.33
N MET A 33 -7.63 -11.97 11.97
CA MET A 33 -7.33 -11.30 10.71
C MET A 33 -7.70 -12.21 9.54
N VAL A 34 -8.26 -11.63 8.48
CA VAL A 34 -8.61 -12.33 7.24
C VAL A 34 -7.77 -11.77 6.10
N LEU A 35 -7.30 -12.66 5.21
CA LEU A 35 -6.62 -12.27 3.99
C LEU A 35 -7.62 -11.57 3.05
N GLN A 36 -7.38 -10.31 2.73
CA GLN A 36 -8.15 -9.55 1.76
C GLN A 36 -7.32 -9.31 0.50
N GLU A 37 -7.95 -9.50 -0.66
CA GLU A 37 -7.33 -9.29 -1.97
C GLU A 37 -7.94 -8.08 -2.69
N PHE A 38 -7.13 -7.04 -2.85
CA PHE A 38 -7.46 -5.85 -3.63
C PHE A 38 -7.06 -6.05 -5.08
N VAL A 39 -7.97 -5.75 -5.99
CA VAL A 39 -7.74 -5.93 -7.43
C VAL A 39 -7.45 -4.59 -8.09
N ILE A 40 -6.30 -4.46 -8.75
CA ILE A 40 -5.91 -3.27 -9.50
C ILE A 40 -6.03 -3.58 -10.98
N ALA A 41 -6.94 -2.90 -11.66
CA ALA A 41 -7.18 -3.08 -13.08
C ALA A 41 -6.88 -1.80 -13.86
N ASN A 42 -6.40 -1.96 -15.10
CA ASN A 42 -6.29 -0.84 -16.02
C ASN A 42 -7.67 -0.27 -16.34
N GLY A 43 -7.76 1.05 -16.40
CA GLY A 43 -8.89 1.76 -16.99
C GLY A 43 -8.95 1.58 -18.50
N ILE A 44 -9.95 2.21 -19.13
CA ILE A 44 -10.12 2.20 -20.59
C ILE A 44 -8.88 2.76 -21.30
N THR A 45 -8.22 3.74 -20.67
CA THR A 45 -6.90 4.23 -21.07
C THR A 45 -5.84 3.60 -20.19
N ASP A 46 -4.75 3.07 -20.75
CA ASP A 46 -3.60 2.47 -20.03
C ASP A 46 -2.87 3.43 -19.07
N ARG A 47 -3.34 4.67 -18.90
CA ARG A 47 -2.79 5.68 -17.98
C ARG A 47 -3.56 5.84 -16.67
N ASN A 48 -4.70 5.17 -16.54
CA ASN A 48 -5.53 5.21 -15.34
C ASN A 48 -5.60 3.81 -14.75
N LEU A 49 -5.38 3.68 -13.45
CA LEU A 49 -5.59 2.41 -12.74
C LEU A 49 -6.77 2.57 -11.78
N LYS A 50 -7.55 1.51 -11.63
CA LYS A 50 -8.66 1.42 -10.68
C LYS A 50 -8.37 0.30 -9.71
N ALA A 51 -8.29 0.61 -8.42
CA ALA A 51 -8.24 -0.40 -7.37
C ALA A 51 -9.66 -0.70 -6.90
N PHE A 52 -9.95 -1.97 -6.68
CA PHE A 52 -11.23 -2.49 -6.20
C PHE A 52 -11.00 -3.24 -4.88
N PRO A 53 -11.98 -3.22 -3.96
CA PRO A 53 -11.86 -3.89 -2.68
C PRO A 53 -11.87 -5.43 -2.80
N SER A 54 -12.32 -5.96 -3.95
CA SER A 54 -12.34 -7.38 -4.29
C SER A 54 -12.46 -7.60 -5.81
N GLU A 55 -12.28 -8.85 -6.27
CA GLU A 55 -12.56 -9.23 -7.66
C GLU A 55 -14.07 -9.12 -8.00
N THR A 56 -14.94 -9.52 -7.07
CA THR A 56 -16.39 -9.43 -7.23
C THR A 56 -16.82 -7.98 -7.45
N SER A 57 -16.29 -7.04 -6.67
CA SER A 57 -16.53 -5.61 -6.84
C SER A 57 -16.07 -5.11 -8.21
N MET A 58 -14.91 -5.56 -8.71
CA MET A 58 -14.47 -5.23 -10.07
C MET A 58 -15.42 -5.78 -11.14
N ARG A 59 -15.91 -7.02 -10.99
CA ARG A 59 -16.85 -7.64 -11.94
C ARG A 59 -18.18 -6.88 -11.96
N MET A 60 -18.74 -6.59 -10.78
CA MET A 60 -19.95 -5.75 -10.63
C MET A 60 -19.78 -4.40 -11.32
N TYR A 61 -18.66 -3.71 -11.08
CA TYR A 61 -18.37 -2.43 -11.75
C TYR A 61 -18.39 -2.54 -13.28
N LYS A 62 -17.75 -3.58 -13.84
CA LYS A 62 -17.69 -3.80 -15.30
C LYS A 62 -19.04 -4.15 -15.90
N GLU A 63 -19.89 -4.86 -15.16
CA GLU A 63 -21.26 -5.18 -15.54
C GLU A 63 -22.13 -3.92 -15.52
N TYR A 64 -22.11 -3.19 -14.40
CA TYR A 64 -22.98 -2.02 -14.17
C TYR A 64 -22.73 -0.89 -15.16
N ASN A 65 -21.48 -0.66 -15.59
CA ASN A 65 -21.17 0.36 -16.60
C ASN A 65 -21.78 0.09 -17.99
N LYS A 66 -22.38 -1.08 -18.22
CA LYS A 66 -23.06 -1.43 -19.49
C LYS A 66 -24.58 -1.35 -19.40
N LEU A 67 -25.13 -1.14 -18.21
CA LEU A 67 -26.56 -1.15 -17.99
C LEU A 67 -27.16 0.21 -18.34
N SER A 68 -28.23 0.20 -19.12
CA SER A 68 -29.08 1.39 -19.32
C SER A 68 -30.12 1.48 -18.20
N LYS A 69 -30.70 2.68 -18.01
CA LYS A 69 -31.77 2.91 -17.01
C LYS A 69 -33.03 2.06 -17.20
N HIS A 70 -33.20 1.49 -18.39
CA HIS A 70 -34.35 0.63 -18.73
C HIS A 70 -34.04 -0.86 -18.58
N HIS A 71 -32.81 -1.23 -18.22
CA HIS A 71 -32.43 -2.63 -18.02
C HIS A 71 -33.06 -3.19 -16.74
N LEU A 72 -33.50 -4.45 -16.75
CA LEU A 72 -34.17 -5.10 -15.61
C LEU A 72 -33.31 -5.09 -14.33
N ASP A 73 -31.99 -5.27 -14.48
CA ASP A 73 -31.04 -5.23 -13.36
C ASP A 73 -30.65 -3.81 -12.88
N PHE A 74 -31.10 -2.74 -13.54
CA PHE A 74 -30.69 -1.38 -13.18
C PHE A 74 -31.03 -1.01 -11.73
N PRO A 75 -32.23 -1.29 -11.19
CA PRO A 75 -32.56 -0.98 -9.80
C PRO A 75 -31.62 -1.68 -8.80
N ARG A 76 -31.25 -2.95 -9.06
CA ARG A 76 -30.30 -3.71 -8.25
C ARG A 76 -28.92 -3.05 -8.28
N ALA A 77 -28.41 -2.76 -9.48
CA ALA A 77 -27.12 -2.11 -9.65
C ALA A 77 -27.08 -0.73 -8.97
N LYS A 78 -28.16 0.04 -9.07
CA LYS A 78 -28.28 1.35 -8.44
C LYS A 78 -28.27 1.24 -6.91
N SER A 79 -29.03 0.31 -6.35
CA SER A 79 -29.04 0.04 -4.91
C SER A 79 -27.65 -0.31 -4.40
N ASN A 80 -26.94 -1.20 -5.10
CA ASN A 80 -25.57 -1.59 -4.74
C ASN A 80 -24.60 -0.40 -4.79
N GLN A 81 -24.63 0.40 -5.85
CA GLN A 81 -23.76 1.57 -5.95
C GLN A 81 -24.06 2.63 -4.89
N ASN A 82 -25.35 2.84 -4.54
CA ASN A 82 -25.73 3.72 -3.44
C ASN A 82 -25.21 3.24 -2.08
N ALA A 83 -25.03 1.92 -1.92
CA ALA A 83 -24.39 1.30 -0.76
C ALA A 83 -22.85 1.18 -0.89
N SER A 84 -22.23 1.86 -1.86
CA SER A 84 -20.79 1.80 -2.15
C SER A 84 -20.26 0.41 -2.55
N ILE A 85 -21.13 -0.49 -3.03
CA ILE A 85 -20.80 -1.84 -3.48
C ILE A 85 -20.53 -1.83 -4.98
N GLY A 86 -19.46 -2.50 -5.42
CA GLY A 86 -19.14 -2.59 -6.85
C GLY A 86 -18.58 -1.30 -7.43
N LEU A 87 -18.11 -0.38 -6.58
CA LEU A 87 -17.40 0.83 -7.00
C LEU A 87 -15.88 0.65 -6.81
N PRO A 88 -15.04 1.31 -7.63
CA PRO A 88 -13.62 1.39 -7.38
C PRO A 88 -13.35 2.04 -6.02
N LEU A 89 -12.48 1.42 -5.23
CA LEU A 89 -11.97 1.97 -3.98
C LEU A 89 -11.21 3.28 -4.22
N VAL A 90 -10.32 3.27 -5.22
CA VAL A 90 -9.57 4.45 -5.64
C VAL A 90 -9.23 4.36 -7.11
N ILE A 91 -9.32 5.49 -7.80
CA ILE A 91 -8.89 5.66 -9.18
C ILE A 91 -7.62 6.51 -9.16
N SER A 92 -6.53 5.99 -9.72
CA SER A 92 -5.31 6.75 -9.95
C SER A 92 -5.24 7.22 -11.40
N LYS A 93 -4.87 8.48 -11.58
CA LYS A 93 -4.57 9.07 -12.89
C LYS A 93 -3.13 9.51 -12.90
N ARG A 94 -2.39 9.09 -13.93
CA ARG A 94 -0.98 9.44 -14.08
C ARG A 94 -0.79 10.87 -14.58
N CYS A 95 0.14 11.59 -13.95
CA CYS A 95 0.54 12.93 -14.35
C CYS A 95 1.88 12.87 -15.10
N LEU A 96 2.01 13.67 -16.17
CA LEU A 96 3.21 13.76 -17.00
C LEU A 96 3.98 15.07 -16.77
N SER A 97 3.84 15.68 -15.58
CA SER A 97 4.54 16.92 -15.29
C SER A 97 6.05 16.72 -15.23
N ILE A 98 6.77 17.64 -15.87
CA ILE A 98 8.23 17.77 -15.82
C ILE A 98 8.51 19.05 -15.01
N GLY A 99 9.46 18.99 -14.08
CA GLY A 99 9.82 20.15 -13.27
C GLY A 99 11.02 19.88 -12.37
N LEU A 100 11.61 20.96 -11.85
CA LEU A 100 12.66 20.89 -10.83
C LEU A 100 11.99 20.81 -9.45
N GLY A 101 12.29 19.76 -8.68
CA GLY A 101 11.76 19.59 -7.32
C GLY A 101 10.70 18.50 -7.20
N ASP A 102 9.67 18.76 -6.38
CA ASP A 102 8.53 17.87 -6.21
C ASP A 102 7.59 18.04 -7.43
N THR A 103 7.35 16.96 -8.16
CA THR A 103 6.50 16.95 -9.38
C THR A 103 5.29 16.06 -9.17
N SER A 104 4.11 16.46 -9.64
CA SER A 104 2.91 15.62 -9.51
C SER A 104 3.09 14.34 -10.33
N TYR A 105 2.89 13.20 -9.70
CA TYR A 105 3.13 11.88 -10.29
C TYR A 105 1.83 11.12 -10.51
N LEU A 106 0.98 11.02 -9.49
CA LEU A 106 -0.35 10.41 -9.55
C LEU A 106 -1.36 11.33 -8.89
N ARG A 107 -2.60 11.34 -9.38
CA ARG A 107 -3.75 11.94 -8.71
C ARG A 107 -4.77 10.87 -8.38
N PHE A 108 -5.33 10.93 -7.18
CA PHE A 108 -6.30 9.96 -6.68
C PHE A 108 -7.70 10.53 -6.62
N PHE A 109 -8.66 9.71 -7.02
CA PHE A 109 -10.07 10.02 -6.99
C PHE A 109 -10.83 8.88 -6.32
N GLU A 110 -11.80 9.20 -5.47
CA GLU A 110 -12.79 8.24 -4.99
C GLU A 110 -14.05 8.32 -5.86
N CYS A 111 -14.74 7.18 -5.97
CA CYS A 111 -16.05 7.11 -6.60
C CYS A 111 -17.11 7.32 -5.52
N VAL A 112 -17.77 8.48 -5.54
CA VAL A 112 -18.80 8.80 -4.54
C VAL A 112 -20.14 8.24 -5.02
N PRO A 113 -20.91 7.54 -4.16
CA PRO A 113 -22.29 7.18 -4.46
C PRO A 113 -23.14 8.43 -4.73
N ALA A 114 -24.03 8.36 -5.73
CA ALA A 114 -24.91 9.47 -6.10
C ALA A 114 -26.40 9.05 -5.96
N PRO A 115 -26.92 8.88 -4.72
CA PRO A 115 -28.30 8.46 -4.48
C PRO A 115 -29.34 9.44 -5.06
N GLU A 116 -29.00 10.72 -5.16
CA GLU A 116 -29.81 11.77 -5.77
C GLU A 116 -30.01 11.58 -7.29
N ALA A 117 -29.04 10.96 -7.97
CA ALA A 117 -29.08 10.74 -9.41
C ALA A 117 -29.82 9.44 -9.76
N ARG A 118 -31.15 9.43 -9.60
CA ARG A 118 -31.99 8.21 -9.68
C ARG A 118 -31.96 7.47 -11.02
N ASP A 119 -31.73 8.19 -12.11
CA ASP A 119 -31.84 7.67 -13.49
C ASP A 119 -30.50 7.30 -14.11
N ARG A 120 -29.39 7.37 -13.35
CA ARG A 120 -28.06 6.95 -13.80
C ARG A 120 -27.30 6.14 -12.76
N LEU A 121 -26.48 5.23 -13.25
CA LEU A 121 -25.41 4.60 -12.47
C LEU A 121 -24.21 5.57 -12.38
N TYR A 122 -23.24 5.21 -11.56
CA TYR A 122 -21.98 5.94 -11.42
C TYR A 122 -21.41 6.32 -12.79
N ASP A 123 -21.00 7.57 -12.90
CA ASP A 123 -20.26 8.09 -14.05
C ASP A 123 -19.04 8.90 -13.58
N LYS A 124 -18.16 9.27 -14.52
CA LYS A 124 -16.92 9.99 -14.25
C LYS A 124 -17.13 11.32 -13.53
N VAL A 125 -18.30 11.94 -13.66
CA VAL A 125 -18.67 13.18 -12.96
C VAL A 125 -18.72 12.99 -11.43
N ASP A 126 -18.92 11.76 -10.96
CA ASP A 126 -18.97 11.42 -9.53
C ASP A 126 -17.57 11.17 -8.93
N ASN A 127 -16.50 11.41 -9.71
CA ASN A 127 -15.15 11.32 -9.22
C ASN A 127 -14.79 12.52 -8.36
N ARG A 128 -14.54 12.28 -7.07
CA ARG A 128 -14.04 13.29 -6.15
C ARG A 128 -12.53 13.14 -5.98
N HIS A 129 -11.79 14.23 -6.16
CA HIS A 129 -10.35 14.24 -5.87
C HIS A 129 -10.10 14.06 -4.38
N ILE A 130 -9.29 13.08 -4.01
CA ILE A 130 -8.99 12.75 -2.61
C ILE A 130 -7.51 12.91 -2.25
N GLY A 131 -6.64 13.15 -3.22
CA GLY A 131 -5.22 13.18 -2.96
C GLY A 131 -4.34 13.14 -4.20
N GLU A 132 -3.04 13.26 -4.00
CA GLU A 132 -2.03 13.13 -5.04
C GLU A 132 -0.72 12.55 -4.50
N VAL A 133 0.16 12.16 -5.42
CA VAL A 133 1.53 11.72 -5.14
C VAL A 133 2.48 12.70 -5.77
N LEU A 134 3.32 13.33 -4.96
CA LEU A 134 4.43 14.14 -5.47
C LEU A 134 5.70 13.29 -5.50
N ARG A 135 6.44 13.33 -6.61
CA ARG A 135 7.68 12.59 -6.82
C ARG A 135 8.87 13.53 -6.88
N ARG A 136 9.96 13.15 -6.21
CA ARG A 136 11.28 13.79 -6.33
C ARG A 136 12.40 12.76 -6.32
N LYS A 137 13.33 12.90 -7.27
CA LYS A 137 14.49 12.03 -7.41
C LYS A 137 15.66 12.55 -6.58
N PHE A 138 16.38 11.65 -5.93
CA PHE A 138 17.60 11.89 -5.18
C PHE A 138 18.69 10.92 -5.64
N ILE A 139 19.92 11.14 -5.17
CA ILE A 139 20.99 10.15 -5.36
C ILE A 139 20.65 8.94 -4.48
N GLY A 140 20.60 7.76 -5.09
CA GLY A 140 20.35 6.48 -4.39
C GLY A 140 18.87 6.11 -4.20
N TYR A 141 17.94 7.07 -4.19
CA TYR A 141 16.52 6.80 -3.97
C TYR A 141 15.58 7.78 -4.70
N THR A 142 14.31 7.41 -4.82
CA THR A 142 13.22 8.32 -5.21
C THR A 142 12.23 8.44 -4.06
N ARG A 143 11.85 9.67 -3.73
CA ARG A 143 10.83 9.97 -2.73
C ARG A 143 9.49 10.18 -3.41
N TYR A 144 8.44 9.60 -2.82
CA TYR A 144 7.05 9.84 -3.14
C TYR A 144 6.35 10.36 -1.88
N ARG A 145 5.74 11.54 -1.97
CA ARG A 145 4.89 12.10 -0.91
C ARG A 145 3.45 11.83 -1.30
N LEU A 146 2.87 10.82 -0.67
CA LEU A 146 1.46 10.45 -0.82
C LEU A 146 0.63 11.32 0.10
N GLN A 147 -0.18 12.20 -0.47
CA GLN A 147 -1.20 12.97 0.25
C GLN A 147 -2.55 12.34 -0.05
N LEU A 148 -3.22 11.79 0.96
CA LEU A 148 -4.49 11.09 0.80
C LEU A 148 -5.44 11.48 1.93
N LYS A 149 -6.60 12.04 1.60
CA LYS A 149 -7.62 12.51 2.56
C LYS A 149 -7.05 13.38 3.69
N GLY A 150 -6.09 14.24 3.36
CA GLY A 150 -5.44 15.15 4.33
C GLY A 150 -4.28 14.54 5.13
N VAL A 151 -4.03 13.23 5.01
CA VAL A 151 -2.88 12.57 5.65
C VAL A 151 -1.73 12.46 4.66
N GLU A 152 -0.52 12.79 5.11
CA GLU A 152 0.70 12.60 4.32
C GLU A 152 1.46 11.34 4.77
N THR A 153 1.80 10.49 3.82
CA THR A 153 2.70 9.34 3.96
C THR A 153 3.88 9.50 3.02
N VAL A 154 5.10 9.30 3.52
CA VAL A 154 6.31 9.33 2.70
C VAL A 154 6.71 7.91 2.34
N VAL A 155 6.98 7.68 1.06
CA VAL A 155 7.42 6.41 0.50
C VAL A 155 8.77 6.63 -0.18
N PHE A 156 9.77 5.83 0.19
CA PHE A 156 11.10 5.86 -0.42
C PHE A 156 11.35 4.58 -1.21
N ALA A 157 11.48 4.72 -2.52
CA ALA A 157 11.92 3.62 -3.38
C ALA A 157 13.43 3.71 -3.59
N HIS A 158 14.17 2.68 -3.15
CA HIS A 158 15.60 2.64 -3.39
C HIS A 158 15.89 2.40 -4.89
N LEU A 159 16.84 3.12 -5.47
CA LEU A 159 17.17 2.98 -6.89
C LEU A 159 18.00 1.72 -7.19
N ARG A 160 18.68 1.21 -6.17
CA ARG A 160 19.67 0.11 -6.28
C ARG A 160 19.42 -1.06 -5.37
N LEU A 161 18.40 -1.02 -4.53
CA LEU A 161 18.04 -2.09 -3.60
C LEU A 161 16.58 -2.47 -3.91
N PRO A 162 16.12 -3.68 -3.59
CA PRO A 162 14.81 -4.15 -4.03
C PRO A 162 13.70 -3.62 -3.10
N ILE A 163 14.00 -2.59 -2.30
CA ILE A 163 13.21 -2.18 -1.16
C ILE A 163 12.49 -0.89 -1.46
N VAL A 164 11.26 -0.83 -0.99
CA VAL A 164 10.49 0.40 -0.89
C VAL A 164 9.97 0.49 0.54
N ASP A 165 10.41 1.52 1.25
CA ASP A 165 10.08 1.72 2.66
C ASP A 165 9.07 2.85 2.82
N LEU A 166 8.17 2.70 3.78
CA LEU A 166 7.19 3.70 4.15
C LEU A 166 6.90 3.62 5.65
N ARG A 167 6.30 4.69 6.19
CA ARG A 167 5.81 4.74 7.56
C ARG A 167 4.33 5.13 7.57
N ILE A 168 3.51 4.36 8.26
CA ILE A 168 2.11 4.71 8.55
C ILE A 168 2.00 4.77 10.07
N ASN A 169 1.66 5.94 10.61
CA ASN A 169 1.70 6.20 12.04
C ASN A 169 3.09 5.85 12.62
N ASP A 170 3.19 4.94 13.59
CA ASP A 170 4.45 4.51 14.21
C ASP A 170 5.01 3.21 13.64
N GLU A 171 4.32 2.62 12.67
CA GLU A 171 4.73 1.37 12.05
C GLU A 171 5.51 1.62 10.76
N ARG A 172 6.63 0.90 10.61
CA ARG A 172 7.48 0.95 9.43
C ARG A 172 7.20 -0.27 8.57
N PHE A 173 6.93 -0.05 7.29
CA PHE A 173 6.68 -1.11 6.34
C PHE A 173 7.75 -1.12 5.26
N ARG A 174 8.00 -2.31 4.73
CA ARG A 174 8.91 -2.51 3.61
C ARG A 174 8.30 -3.44 2.60
N PHE A 175 8.21 -2.98 1.36
CA PHE A 175 8.04 -3.85 0.21
C PHE A 175 9.40 -4.34 -0.24
N VAL A 176 9.57 -5.65 -0.38
CA VAL A 176 10.77 -6.29 -0.92
C VAL A 176 10.43 -6.95 -2.24
N LYS A 177 11.07 -6.53 -3.33
CA LYS A 177 10.91 -7.15 -4.64
C LYS A 177 11.38 -8.60 -4.59
N ALA A 178 10.46 -9.53 -4.84
CA ALA A 178 10.65 -10.95 -4.70
C ALA A 178 11.17 -11.64 -5.97
N ILE A 179 10.87 -11.07 -7.14
CA ILE A 179 11.25 -11.61 -8.45
C ILE A 179 12.17 -10.63 -9.17
N SER A 180 13.26 -11.15 -9.73
CA SER A 180 14.17 -10.36 -10.57
C SER A 180 13.53 -10.15 -11.95
N PRO A 181 13.43 -8.89 -12.44
CA PRO A 181 12.97 -8.61 -13.81
C PRO A 181 13.83 -9.23 -14.90
N VAL A 182 15.04 -9.69 -14.58
CA VAL A 182 15.90 -10.42 -15.52
C VAL A 182 15.37 -11.83 -15.76
N LEU A 183 14.86 -12.48 -14.71
CA LEU A 183 14.36 -13.86 -14.76
C LEU A 183 12.91 -13.92 -15.23
N ASN A 184 12.10 -12.91 -14.85
CA ASN A 184 10.72 -12.81 -15.28
C ASN A 184 10.39 -11.34 -15.62
N PRO A 185 10.59 -10.91 -16.88
CA PRO A 185 10.45 -9.51 -17.27
C PRO A 185 9.02 -8.99 -17.25
N ASP A 186 8.03 -9.90 -17.22
CA ASP A 186 6.61 -9.61 -17.31
C ASP A 186 5.84 -9.88 -16.02
N ARG A 187 6.53 -10.32 -14.96
CA ARG A 187 5.95 -10.49 -13.63
C ARG A 187 6.76 -9.75 -12.58
N PHE A 188 6.08 -8.91 -11.82
CA PHE A 188 6.64 -8.17 -10.71
C PHE A 188 5.93 -8.56 -9.42
N LEU A 189 6.68 -9.12 -8.48
CA LEU A 189 6.17 -9.51 -7.17
C LEU A 189 6.91 -8.74 -6.08
N TYR A 190 6.16 -8.18 -5.15
CA TYR A 190 6.68 -7.59 -3.91
C TYR A 190 6.05 -8.28 -2.72
N ASP A 191 6.85 -8.61 -1.71
CA ASP A 191 6.35 -9.00 -0.41
C ASP A 191 6.31 -7.80 0.51
N LEU A 192 5.21 -7.61 1.23
CA LEU A 192 5.05 -6.56 2.23
C LEU A 192 5.37 -7.10 3.63
N TYR A 193 6.24 -6.38 4.32
CA TYR A 193 6.70 -6.70 5.65
C TYR A 193 6.47 -5.53 6.60
N LEU A 194 6.05 -5.84 7.83
CA LEU A 194 6.19 -4.94 8.97
C LEU A 194 7.62 -5.08 9.51
N LEU A 195 8.37 -3.99 9.60
CA LEU A 195 9.76 -4.04 10.05
C LEU A 195 9.84 -4.17 11.57
N ALA A 196 10.71 -5.08 12.04
CA ALA A 196 11.04 -5.16 13.45
C ALA A 196 11.79 -3.89 13.92
N PRO A 197 11.75 -3.52 15.20
CA PRO A 197 12.33 -2.25 15.70
C PRO A 197 13.82 -2.06 15.40
N ASP A 198 14.59 -3.14 15.42
CA ASP A 198 16.03 -3.19 15.15
C ASP A 198 16.40 -3.06 13.66
N GLN A 199 15.44 -3.28 12.75
CA GLN A 199 15.70 -3.20 11.32
C GLN A 199 15.83 -1.74 10.85
N VAL A 200 16.94 -1.44 10.17
CA VAL A 200 17.18 -0.14 9.54
C VAL A 200 16.17 0.07 8.41
N SER A 201 15.65 1.28 8.30
CA SER A 201 14.71 1.71 7.26
C SER A 201 15.08 3.07 6.67
N LEU A 202 14.71 3.30 5.40
CA LEU A 202 14.89 4.61 4.74
C LEU A 202 14.02 5.71 5.36
N VAL A 203 12.97 5.34 6.11
CA VAL A 203 12.12 6.29 6.85
C VAL A 203 12.65 6.65 8.24
N ASP A 204 13.81 6.10 8.64
CA ASP A 204 14.40 6.40 9.94
C ASP A 204 15.06 7.78 9.95
N ASN A 205 14.91 8.50 11.06
CA ASN A 205 15.54 9.81 11.30
C ASN A 205 15.31 10.82 10.16
N MET A 206 14.10 10.83 9.59
CA MET A 206 13.73 11.83 8.60
C MET A 206 13.80 13.23 9.21
N ASP A 207 14.49 14.12 8.50
CA ASP A 207 14.53 15.54 8.83
C ASP A 207 13.20 16.23 8.48
N SER A 208 13.05 17.51 8.88
CA SER A 208 11.92 18.35 8.49
C SER A 208 11.77 18.49 6.96
N SER A 209 12.86 18.26 6.22
CA SER A 209 12.87 18.27 4.76
C SER A 209 12.40 16.96 4.12
N ARG A 210 12.07 15.95 4.95
CA ARG A 210 11.60 14.61 4.56
C ARG A 210 12.56 13.92 3.61
N LYS A 211 13.86 14.03 3.89
CA LYS A 211 14.93 13.35 3.17
C LYS A 211 15.47 12.20 4.03
N VAL A 212 15.94 11.17 3.33
CA VAL A 212 16.70 10.11 4.00
C VAL A 212 17.99 10.71 4.55
N HIS A 213 18.27 10.49 5.83
CA HIS A 213 19.49 10.98 6.46
C HIS A 213 20.73 10.39 5.79
N LYS A 214 21.80 11.20 5.61
CA LYS A 214 23.01 10.77 4.88
C LYS A 214 23.74 9.60 5.53
N SER A 215 23.62 9.45 6.86
CA SER A 215 24.22 8.33 7.61
C SER A 215 23.38 7.04 7.56
N ASN A 216 22.24 7.04 6.87
CA ASN A 216 21.42 5.84 6.75
C ASN A 216 22.19 4.75 5.99
N LEU A 217 22.42 3.62 6.65
CA LEU A 217 23.24 2.52 6.13
C LEU A 217 22.74 1.97 4.79
N LEU A 218 21.44 2.08 4.51
CA LEU A 218 20.83 1.58 3.28
C LEU A 218 21.19 2.43 2.05
N LEU A 219 21.56 3.70 2.22
CA LEU A 219 22.02 4.53 1.11
C LEU A 219 23.40 4.12 0.58
N GLY A 220 24.20 3.46 1.41
CA GLY A 220 25.60 3.13 1.13
C GLY A 220 26.49 4.37 0.91
N GLY A 221 27.75 4.13 0.56
CA GLY A 221 28.69 5.20 0.20
C GLY A 221 28.42 5.79 -1.20
N LEU A 222 29.02 6.96 -1.50
CA LEU A 222 28.83 7.63 -2.80
C LEU A 222 29.23 6.74 -4.00
N LEU A 223 30.33 5.98 -3.87
CA LEU A 223 30.80 5.04 -4.89
C LEU A 223 29.81 3.89 -5.13
N HIS A 224 29.15 3.40 -4.07
CA HIS A 224 28.08 2.41 -4.16
C HIS A 224 26.84 2.96 -4.88
N ASN A 225 26.72 4.27 -5.08
CA ASN A 225 25.67 4.92 -5.87
C ASN A 225 26.09 5.29 -7.30
N ILE A 226 27.34 5.00 -7.69
CA ILE A 226 27.88 5.23 -9.04
C ILE A 226 28.00 3.90 -9.80
N PHE A 227 28.56 2.85 -9.20
CA PHE A 227 28.78 1.57 -9.91
C PHE A 227 27.59 0.61 -9.84
N PRO A 228 26.96 0.19 -10.95
CA PRO A 228 25.78 -0.67 -10.92
C PRO A 228 26.12 -2.04 -10.35
N ILE A 229 25.71 -2.32 -9.11
CA ILE A 229 25.84 -3.66 -8.52
C ILE A 229 24.70 -4.52 -9.07
N ARG A 230 25.06 -5.67 -9.65
CA ARG A 230 24.09 -6.66 -10.09
C ARG A 230 23.44 -7.30 -8.87
N TRP A 231 22.13 -7.14 -8.79
CA TRP A 231 21.26 -7.79 -7.82
C TRP A 231 21.45 -9.31 -7.85
N CYS A 232 21.98 -9.89 -6.76
CA CYS A 232 21.95 -11.32 -6.56
C CYS A 232 20.69 -11.69 -5.74
N PRO A 233 19.92 -12.72 -6.14
CA PRO A 233 18.77 -13.18 -5.34
C PRO A 233 19.11 -13.50 -3.87
N ARG A 234 20.37 -13.88 -3.60
CA ARG A 234 20.88 -14.13 -2.25
C ARG A 234 20.93 -12.88 -1.35
N ASP A 235 20.92 -11.67 -1.92
CA ASP A 235 20.90 -10.44 -1.14
C ASP A 235 19.51 -10.09 -0.59
N ARG A 236 18.45 -10.72 -1.12
CA ARG A 236 17.05 -10.44 -0.70
C ARG A 236 16.81 -10.75 0.78
N SER A 237 17.39 -11.82 1.30
CA SER A 237 17.20 -12.26 2.68
C SER A 237 17.68 -11.23 3.72
N LYS A 238 18.53 -10.28 3.33
CA LYS A 238 19.00 -9.19 4.20
C LYS A 238 17.92 -8.13 4.46
N TYR A 239 16.87 -8.11 3.64
CA TYR A 239 15.86 -7.05 3.64
C TYR A 239 14.47 -7.52 4.10
N ILE A 240 14.28 -8.81 4.33
CA ILE A 240 13.01 -9.37 4.81
C ILE A 240 12.89 -9.21 6.33
N SER A 241 11.65 -9.13 6.82
CA SER A 241 11.32 -9.17 8.25
C SER A 241 10.65 -10.52 8.58
N PRO A 242 10.70 -10.99 9.83
CA PRO A 242 9.86 -12.11 10.27
C PRO A 242 8.34 -11.82 10.12
N HIS A 243 7.92 -10.56 10.07
CA HIS A 243 6.51 -10.18 10.03
C HIS A 243 6.01 -9.87 8.61
N LYS A 244 5.87 -10.91 7.77
CA LYS A 244 5.21 -10.77 6.47
C LYS A 244 3.71 -10.51 6.68
N CYS A 245 3.18 -9.44 6.10
CA CYS A 245 1.78 -9.07 6.25
C CYS A 245 1.01 -8.94 4.92
N GLY A 246 1.69 -9.06 3.78
CA GLY A 246 1.03 -9.08 2.48
C GLY A 246 1.96 -9.31 1.29
N SER A 247 1.41 -9.16 0.10
CA SER A 247 2.11 -9.25 -1.18
C SER A 247 1.40 -8.47 -2.28
N PHE A 248 2.18 -7.93 -3.22
CA PHE A 248 1.68 -7.28 -4.43
C PHE A 248 2.22 -8.01 -5.66
N ASP A 249 1.34 -8.65 -6.43
CA ASP A 249 1.65 -9.36 -7.66
C ASP A 249 1.10 -8.59 -8.87
N TYR A 250 1.99 -8.24 -9.80
CA TYR A 250 1.68 -7.50 -11.01
C TYR A 250 2.16 -8.28 -12.23
N TYR A 251 1.20 -8.70 -13.07
CA TYR A 251 1.45 -9.36 -14.35
C TYR A 251 1.23 -8.40 -15.49
N ARG A 252 2.23 -8.29 -16.36
CA ARG A 252 2.20 -7.43 -17.54
C ARG A 252 1.87 -8.19 -18.83
N SER A 253 2.35 -9.43 -18.99
CA SER A 253 2.15 -10.20 -20.22
C SER A 253 0.72 -10.71 -20.36
N TRP A 254 0.23 -10.63 -21.60
CA TRP A 254 -0.85 -11.48 -22.08
C TRP A 254 -0.24 -12.85 -22.38
N GLU A 255 -0.24 -13.78 -21.43
CA GLU A 255 -0.28 -15.17 -21.90
C GLU A 255 -1.62 -15.33 -22.63
N MET A 256 -1.56 -15.47 -23.96
CA MET A 256 -2.69 -15.41 -24.88
C MET A 256 -3.81 -16.44 -24.62
N PHE A 257 -3.68 -17.28 -23.58
CA PHE A 257 -4.58 -18.38 -23.28
C PHE A 257 -5.21 -18.34 -21.88
N THR A 258 -4.89 -17.37 -21.02
CA THR A 258 -5.60 -17.21 -19.74
C THR A 258 -6.57 -16.03 -19.83
N ARG A 259 -7.88 -16.32 -19.71
CA ARG A 259 -8.98 -15.33 -19.71
C ARG A 259 -8.91 -14.30 -18.57
N THR A 260 -7.92 -14.39 -17.69
CA THR A 260 -7.65 -13.48 -16.58
C THR A 260 -6.96 -12.21 -17.09
N LYS A 261 -7.79 -11.25 -17.52
CA LYS A 261 -7.38 -9.90 -17.96
C LYS A 261 -6.45 -9.22 -16.93
N LYS A 262 -5.36 -8.61 -17.42
CA LYS A 262 -4.54 -7.51 -16.83
C LYS A 262 -5.03 -6.98 -15.47
N CYS A 263 -4.86 -7.74 -14.39
CA CYS A 263 -5.13 -7.28 -13.04
C CYS A 263 -3.92 -7.58 -12.18
N SER A 264 -3.44 -6.57 -11.47
CA SER A 264 -2.51 -6.78 -10.36
C SER A 264 -3.34 -7.07 -9.10
N VAL A 265 -2.79 -7.86 -8.19
CA VAL A 265 -3.45 -8.21 -6.93
C VAL A 265 -2.56 -7.76 -5.78
N PHE A 266 -3.12 -6.98 -4.87
CA PHE A 266 -2.50 -6.68 -3.59
C PHE A 266 -3.26 -7.44 -2.50
N SER A 267 -2.60 -8.39 -1.86
CA SER A 267 -3.17 -9.21 -0.80
C SER A 267 -2.55 -8.81 0.53
N MET A 268 -3.36 -8.60 1.57
CA MET A 268 -2.88 -8.33 2.93
C MET A 268 -3.85 -8.85 3.98
N TYR A 269 -3.34 -9.14 5.17
CA TYR A 269 -4.20 -9.47 6.31
C TYR A 269 -4.85 -8.19 6.85
N THR A 270 -6.17 -8.23 7.03
CA THR A 270 -6.99 -7.10 7.48
C THR A 270 -7.95 -7.54 8.59
N TYR A 271 -8.47 -6.58 9.33
CA TYR A 271 -9.59 -6.77 10.26
C TYR A 271 -10.93 -6.36 9.63
N ALA A 272 -11.06 -6.44 8.31
CA ALA A 272 -12.23 -5.94 7.59
C ALA A 272 -13.54 -6.43 8.21
N VAL A 273 -14.41 -5.49 8.57
CA VAL A 273 -15.74 -5.76 9.14
C VAL A 273 -16.80 -5.42 8.09
N GLY A 274 -17.74 -6.33 7.86
CA GLY A 274 -18.87 -6.11 6.97
C GLY A 274 -18.65 -6.60 5.55
N ASN A 275 -19.21 -5.90 4.56
CA ASN A 275 -19.19 -6.33 3.17
C ASN A 275 -17.84 -6.01 2.50
N VAL A 276 -17.06 -7.04 2.19
CA VAL A 276 -15.74 -6.92 1.53
C VAL A 276 -15.79 -6.32 0.13
N ASP A 277 -16.96 -6.27 -0.50
CA ASP A 277 -17.17 -5.65 -1.82
C ASP A 277 -17.53 -4.15 -1.71
N ALA A 278 -17.76 -3.65 -0.50
CA ALA A 278 -18.07 -2.25 -0.25
C ALA A 278 -16.80 -1.45 0.00
N THR A 279 -16.65 -0.29 -0.66
CA THR A 279 -15.48 0.58 -0.43
C THR A 279 -15.44 1.14 1.00
N ALA A 280 -16.60 1.28 1.64
CA ALA A 280 -16.74 1.75 3.02
C ALA A 280 -16.21 0.76 4.08
N ALA A 281 -16.06 -0.53 3.74
CA ALA A 281 -15.50 -1.55 4.64
C ALA A 281 -13.96 -1.54 4.67
N VAL A 282 -13.32 -0.77 3.78
CA VAL A 282 -11.86 -0.73 3.69
C VAL A 282 -11.31 0.30 4.66
N GLU A 283 -10.51 -0.16 5.62
CA GLU A 283 -9.81 0.69 6.57
C GLU A 283 -8.86 1.67 5.88
N PHE A 284 -8.69 2.85 6.48
CA PHE A 284 -7.83 3.89 5.92
C PHE A 284 -6.35 3.44 5.79
N ARG A 285 -5.86 2.63 6.73
CA ARG A 285 -4.51 2.03 6.66
C ARG A 285 -4.36 1.15 5.42
N SER A 286 -5.34 0.28 5.14
CA SER A 286 -5.37 -0.56 3.93
C SER A 286 -5.46 0.28 2.66
N LEU A 287 -6.24 1.36 2.69
CA LEU A 287 -6.31 2.31 1.57
C LEU A 287 -4.96 2.98 1.27
N ILE A 288 -4.19 3.37 2.29
CA ILE A 288 -2.82 3.90 2.09
C ILE A 288 -1.94 2.83 1.41
N LEU A 289 -1.97 1.58 1.89
CA LEU A 289 -1.16 0.50 1.31
C LEU A 289 -1.58 0.18 -0.15
N VAL A 290 -2.87 0.20 -0.45
CA VAL A 290 -3.38 0.10 -1.84
C VAL A 290 -2.85 1.26 -2.70
N ALA A 291 -2.86 2.49 -2.19
CA ALA A 291 -2.32 3.65 -2.89
C ALA A 291 -0.80 3.52 -3.14
N VAL A 292 -0.06 2.93 -2.20
CA VAL A 292 1.37 2.61 -2.39
C VAL A 292 1.57 1.52 -3.43
N SER A 293 0.73 0.48 -3.48
CA SER A 293 0.78 -0.53 -4.56
C SER A 293 0.53 0.09 -5.94
N LEU A 294 -0.33 1.11 -6.05
CA LEU A 294 -0.51 1.88 -7.30
C LEU A 294 0.75 2.68 -7.69
N ILE A 295 1.47 3.23 -6.70
CA ILE A 295 2.79 3.85 -6.92
C ILE A 295 3.78 2.80 -7.43
N LEU A 296 3.87 1.62 -6.79
CA LEU A 296 4.77 0.53 -7.18
C LEU A 296 4.51 0.05 -8.62
N GLN A 297 3.25 -0.17 -8.98
CA GLN A 297 2.89 -0.54 -10.34
C GLN A 297 3.36 0.51 -11.36
N SER A 298 3.11 1.79 -11.06
CA SER A 298 3.51 2.91 -11.93
C SER A 298 5.04 3.00 -12.07
N ILE A 299 5.80 2.69 -11.01
CA ILE A 299 7.27 2.62 -11.04
C ILE A 299 7.73 1.51 -11.97
N GLU A 300 7.15 0.32 -11.87
CA GLU A 300 7.54 -0.80 -12.73
C GLU A 300 7.20 -0.57 -14.20
N ASP A 301 6.06 0.07 -14.47
CA ASP A 301 5.72 0.52 -15.82
C ASP A 301 6.75 1.53 -16.36
N ASP A 302 7.19 2.49 -15.54
CA ASP A 302 8.23 3.48 -15.91
C ASP A 302 9.57 2.81 -16.22
N LEU A 303 10.00 1.91 -15.35
CA LEU A 303 11.24 1.17 -15.52
C LEU A 303 11.18 0.30 -16.77
N HIS A 304 10.04 -0.34 -17.04
CA HIS A 304 9.89 -1.15 -18.24
C HIS A 304 9.92 -0.29 -19.51
N LEU A 305 9.15 0.80 -19.57
CA LEU A 305 9.16 1.72 -20.71
C LEU A 305 10.58 2.24 -21.00
N ALA A 306 11.34 2.59 -19.96
CA ALA A 306 12.72 3.01 -20.11
C ALA A 306 13.65 1.90 -20.64
N ARG A 307 13.46 0.64 -20.23
CA ARG A 307 14.22 -0.51 -20.75
C ARG A 307 13.94 -0.76 -22.23
N THR A 308 12.66 -0.70 -22.63
CA THR A 308 12.25 -0.92 -24.02
C THR A 308 12.74 0.19 -24.94
N ALA A 309 12.68 1.45 -24.50
CA ALA A 309 13.25 2.58 -25.24
C ALA A 309 14.75 2.42 -25.50
N ARG A 310 15.52 1.96 -24.50
CA ARG A 310 16.97 1.70 -24.63
C ARG A 310 17.31 0.54 -25.58
N ARG A 311 16.47 -0.50 -25.61
CA ARG A 311 16.66 -1.61 -26.56
C ARG A 311 16.47 -1.12 -27.99
N ASN A 312 15.41 -0.37 -28.24
CA ASN A 312 15.08 0.14 -29.56
C ASN A 312 16.14 1.14 -30.07
N SER A 313 16.67 2.01 -29.20
CA SER A 313 17.73 2.95 -29.59
C SER A 313 19.03 2.25 -30.01
N ASN A 314 19.34 1.09 -29.42
CA ASN A 314 20.54 0.32 -29.76
C ASN A 314 20.37 -0.50 -31.05
N THR A 315 19.14 -0.79 -31.47
CA THR A 315 18.86 -1.50 -32.73
C THR A 315 19.00 -0.58 -33.94
N THR A 316 18.66 0.71 -33.80
CA THR A 316 18.77 1.69 -34.90
C THR A 316 20.23 2.02 -35.27
N THR A 317 21.16 1.97 -34.33
CA THR A 317 22.60 2.21 -34.59
C THR A 317 23.30 1.05 -35.30
N ASN A 318 22.75 -0.16 -35.28
CA ASN A 318 23.35 -1.33 -35.92
C ASN A 318 22.86 -1.58 -37.37
N ASN A 319 21.92 -0.77 -37.87
CA ASN A 319 21.41 -0.83 -39.25
C ASN A 319 21.98 0.27 -40.16
N VAL A 320 23.05 0.93 -39.73
CA VAL A 320 23.84 1.85 -40.56
C VAL A 320 25.22 1.23 -40.74
N HIS A 321 25.29 0.16 -41.53
CA HIS A 321 26.54 -0.31 -42.13
C HIS A 321 26.27 -1.00 -43.46
#